data_AF-A0A0A1WD49-F1
#
_entry.id   AF-A0A0A1WD49-F1
#
_cell.length_a   1.000
_cell.length_b   1.000
_cell.length_c   1.000
_cell.angle_alpha   90.00
_cell.angle_beta   90.00
_cell.angle_gamma   90.00
#
_symmetry.space_group_name_H-M   'P 1'
#
loop_
_entity.id
_entity.type
_entity.pdbx_description
1 polymer ?
#
loop_
_entity_poly.entity_id
_entity_poly.type
_entity_poly.pdbx_seq_one_letter_code
_entity_poly.pdbx_strand_id
1 'polypeptide(L)'
;MPRLKPTTKIDVIGNLDLSPEKAVGDYIESKQQDAYFVKPPNWDSAGDSIELLYIRNEREHAAMLRLQDEMLENSKRQAASNASRIRKLYKIHAHLRKRFIEVNNFIKDCEDKRRVADKKIAEERALHAELAENIEKFKRAIWELAEFREVLKETVNELEPYETVIQEVVEKSEIFDSVKDCMDRCDALMLAQVEISRLEQEKFMEIEEMRKRMVKVTNEAALTVLGLKNDLAELERSYNKARSECLHWERILANAKDCVATNELNKDRALDGIRDIYRMLRRRQGRDPLFQRHEVEKELDFIKDEIELLKEVVKECNKTRAGTKRGYVEKVEDRC
;
A
#
# COMPACT_ATOMS: atom_id res chain seq x y z
N MET A 1 82.90 20.86 -8.05
CA MET A 1 83.81 19.80 -7.56
C MET A 1 85.12 19.90 -8.34
N PRO A 2 86.29 20.07 -7.70
CA PRO A 2 87.56 20.09 -8.41
C PRO A 2 87.93 18.65 -8.80
N ARG A 3 88.23 18.43 -10.09
CA ARG A 3 88.72 17.15 -10.59
C ARG A 3 90.18 16.98 -10.15
N LEU A 4 90.43 16.12 -9.16
CA LEU A 4 91.78 15.68 -8.82
C LEU A 4 92.35 14.90 -10.00
N LYS A 5 93.50 15.32 -10.52
CA LYS A 5 94.25 14.55 -11.54
C LYS A 5 94.59 13.17 -10.96
N PRO A 6 94.48 12.07 -11.74
CA PRO A 6 94.85 10.75 -11.26
C PRO A 6 96.35 10.76 -10.89
N THR A 7 96.66 10.23 -9.71
CA THR A 7 98.03 10.06 -9.22
C THR A 7 98.73 9.03 -10.09
N THR A 8 99.60 9.48 -11.01
CA THR A 8 100.43 8.63 -11.89
C THR A 8 101.64 8.01 -11.18
N LYS A 9 101.79 8.24 -9.87
CA LYS A 9 102.87 7.66 -9.06
C LYS A 9 102.46 6.27 -8.60
N ILE A 10 102.91 5.26 -9.33
CA ILE A 10 102.83 3.86 -8.91
C ILE A 10 104.25 3.49 -8.46
N ASP A 11 104.38 3.17 -7.18
CA ASP A 11 105.56 2.61 -6.50
C ASP A 11 106.93 3.25 -6.77
N VAL A 12 107.31 4.14 -5.86
CA VAL A 12 108.66 4.72 -5.78
C VAL A 12 109.57 3.74 -5.01
N ILE A 13 110.56 3.16 -5.69
CA ILE A 13 111.72 2.51 -5.04
C ILE A 13 112.91 3.45 -5.18
N GLY A 14 113.20 4.23 -4.14
CA GLY A 14 114.34 5.16 -4.11
C GLY A 14 114.16 6.43 -4.97
N ASN A 15 115.28 7.02 -5.42
CA ASN A 15 115.32 8.25 -6.22
C ASN A 15 115.25 8.03 -7.75
N LEU A 16 115.07 6.79 -8.21
CA LEU A 16 114.82 6.50 -9.62
C LEU A 16 113.30 6.49 -9.87
N ASP A 17 112.83 7.49 -10.62
CA ASP A 17 111.45 7.59 -11.09
C ASP A 17 111.29 6.60 -12.27
N LEU A 18 111.02 5.32 -12.01
CA LEU A 18 110.74 4.29 -13.02
C LEU A 18 109.37 4.49 -13.68
N SER A 19 109.05 5.70 -14.10
CA SER A 19 107.92 5.94 -14.99
C SER A 19 108.19 5.23 -16.32
N PRO A 20 107.38 4.25 -16.75
CA PRO A 20 107.65 3.47 -17.95
C PRO A 20 107.72 4.34 -19.22
N GLU A 21 106.99 5.46 -19.24
CA GLU A 21 107.04 6.43 -20.33
C GLU A 21 108.40 7.14 -20.45
N LYS A 22 109.03 7.53 -19.34
CA LYS A 22 110.38 8.14 -19.37
C LYS A 22 111.47 7.09 -19.56
N ALA A 23 111.32 5.91 -18.96
CA ALA A 23 112.29 4.82 -19.10
C ALA A 23 112.46 4.36 -20.56
N VAL A 24 111.39 4.38 -21.36
CA VAL A 24 111.47 4.13 -22.81
C VAL A 24 112.22 5.27 -23.51
N GLY A 25 111.98 6.53 -23.12
CA GLY A 25 112.74 7.69 -23.61
C GLY A 25 114.24 7.57 -23.33
N ASP A 26 114.61 7.31 -22.07
CA ASP A 26 115.99 7.14 -21.63
C ASP A 26 116.68 5.96 -22.35
N TYR A 27 115.94 4.86 -22.61
CA TYR A 27 116.46 3.71 -23.36
C TYR A 27 116.71 4.04 -24.84
N ILE A 28 115.80 4.80 -25.47
CA ILE A 28 115.98 5.25 -26.86
C ILE A 28 117.15 6.23 -26.96
N GLU A 29 117.27 7.16 -26.01
CA GLU A 29 118.40 8.10 -25.93
C GLU A 29 119.72 7.35 -25.72
N SER A 30 119.76 6.34 -24.84
CA SER A 30 120.94 5.49 -24.66
C SER A 30 121.31 4.74 -25.94
N LYS A 31 120.33 4.20 -26.68
CA LYS A 31 120.57 3.54 -27.97
C LYS A 31 121.05 4.51 -29.06
N GLN A 32 120.56 5.75 -29.04
CA GLN A 32 121.06 6.81 -29.93
C GLN A 32 122.49 7.22 -29.55
N GLN A 33 122.80 7.34 -28.26
CA GLN A 33 124.15 7.60 -27.79
C GLN A 33 125.12 6.49 -28.17
N ASP A 34 124.74 5.20 -28.05
CA ASP A 34 125.56 4.07 -28.51
C ASP A 34 125.88 4.13 -30.03
N ALA A 35 124.96 4.65 -30.85
CA ALA A 35 125.14 4.76 -32.30
C ALA A 35 126.08 5.91 -32.72
N TYR A 36 126.19 6.98 -31.92
CA TYR A 36 127.00 8.17 -32.24
C TYR A 36 128.26 8.30 -31.38
N PHE A 37 128.48 7.40 -30.42
CA PHE A 37 129.60 7.48 -29.48
C PHE A 37 130.68 6.43 -29.78
N VAL A 38 131.31 6.55 -30.96
CA VAL A 38 132.65 5.98 -31.17
C VAL A 38 133.64 6.96 -30.52
N LYS A 39 134.04 6.71 -29.27
CA LYS A 39 135.18 7.41 -28.67
C LYS A 39 136.41 7.12 -29.54
N PRO A 40 137.03 8.11 -30.21
CA PRO A 40 138.31 7.90 -30.84
C PRO A 40 139.30 7.45 -29.76
N PRO A 41 140.20 6.49 -30.02
CA PRO A 41 141.24 6.19 -29.06
C PRO A 41 142.06 7.47 -28.88
N ASN A 42 142.08 8.01 -27.66
CA ASN A 42 143.01 9.08 -27.30
C ASN A 42 144.37 8.42 -27.08
N TRP A 43 145.26 8.47 -28.08
CA TRP A 43 146.61 7.90 -27.99
C TRP A 43 147.54 8.71 -27.07
N ASP A 44 147.05 9.84 -26.54
CA ASP A 44 147.81 10.80 -25.72
C ASP A 44 147.19 11.00 -24.32
N SER A 45 146.34 10.08 -23.88
CA SER A 45 146.01 9.90 -22.46
C SER A 45 146.60 8.57 -22.06
N ALA A 46 147.56 8.56 -21.12
CA ALA A 46 148.01 7.31 -20.51
C ALA A 46 146.75 6.58 -20.01
N GLY A 47 146.38 5.49 -20.69
CA GLY A 47 145.25 4.68 -20.29
C GLY A 47 145.48 4.26 -18.84
N ASP A 48 144.44 4.38 -18.02
CA ASP A 48 144.47 3.87 -16.66
C ASP A 48 145.03 2.43 -16.70
N SER A 49 146.14 2.19 -15.99
CA SER A 49 146.76 0.86 -15.85
C SER A 49 145.69 -0.19 -15.53
N ILE A 50 145.88 -1.46 -15.93
CA ILE A 50 144.95 -2.57 -15.61
C ILE A 50 144.62 -2.58 -14.11
N GLU A 51 145.58 -2.21 -13.27
CA GLU A 51 145.39 -2.05 -11.83
C GLU A 51 144.42 -0.91 -11.48
N LEU A 52 144.49 0.24 -12.17
CA LEU A 52 143.57 1.36 -11.99
C LEU A 52 142.14 1.01 -12.44
N LEU A 53 141.98 0.24 -13.52
CA LEU A 53 140.68 -0.28 -13.97
C LEU A 53 140.09 -1.31 -13.00
N TYR A 54 140.92 -2.20 -12.45
CA TYR A 54 140.51 -3.14 -11.40
C TYR A 54 140.06 -2.39 -10.14
N ILE A 55 140.85 -1.42 -9.68
CA ILE A 55 140.50 -0.54 -8.55
C ILE A 55 139.19 0.21 -8.82
N ARG A 56 138.95 0.66 -10.06
CA ARG A 56 137.70 1.31 -10.45
C ARG A 56 136.51 0.35 -10.43
N ASN A 57 136.64 -0.84 -11.00
CA ASN A 57 135.59 -1.86 -10.98
C ASN A 57 135.26 -2.32 -9.56
N GLU A 58 136.26 -2.50 -8.69
CA GLU A 58 136.04 -2.81 -7.29
C GLU A 58 135.32 -1.67 -6.57
N ARG A 59 135.65 -0.41 -6.87
CA ARG A 59 134.93 0.76 -6.34
C ARG A 59 133.49 0.82 -6.83
N GLU A 60 133.25 0.55 -8.11
CA GLU A 60 131.90 0.53 -8.72
C GLU A 60 131.06 -0.65 -8.19
N HIS A 61 131.65 -1.84 -8.04
CA HIS A 61 131.00 -3.01 -7.45
C HIS A 61 130.71 -2.79 -5.95
N ALA A 62 131.65 -2.21 -5.19
CA ALA A 62 131.43 -1.82 -3.81
C ALA A 62 130.34 -0.74 -3.69
N ALA A 63 130.26 0.20 -4.62
CA ALA A 63 129.19 1.18 -4.70
C ALA A 63 127.84 0.53 -5.04
N MET A 64 127.83 -0.47 -5.94
CA MET A 64 126.63 -1.22 -6.32
C MET A 64 126.09 -2.08 -5.18
N LEU A 65 126.95 -2.78 -4.43
CA LEU A 65 126.55 -3.54 -3.25
C LEU A 65 125.97 -2.63 -2.18
N ARG A 66 126.59 -1.47 -1.92
CA ARG A 66 126.04 -0.45 -1.02
C ARG A 66 124.67 0.03 -1.48
N LEU A 67 124.49 0.28 -2.78
CA LEU A 67 123.20 0.69 -3.34
C LEU A 67 122.15 -0.43 -3.21
N GLN A 68 122.52 -1.70 -3.42
CA GLN A 68 121.62 -2.83 -3.27
C GLN A 68 121.16 -2.99 -1.82
N ASP A 69 122.09 -2.86 -0.87
CA ASP A 69 121.77 -2.87 0.56
C ASP A 69 120.87 -1.69 0.93
N GLU A 70 121.14 -0.48 0.42
CA GLU A 70 120.28 0.69 0.59
C GLU A 70 118.88 0.48 0.01
N MET A 71 118.76 -0.12 -1.17
CA MET A 71 117.49 -0.43 -1.83
C MET A 71 116.68 -1.48 -1.05
N LEU A 72 117.35 -2.52 -0.55
CA LEU A 72 116.73 -3.58 0.24
C LEU A 72 116.25 -3.02 1.59
N GLU A 73 117.07 -2.21 2.26
CA GLU A 73 116.67 -1.52 3.49
C GLU A 73 115.52 -0.54 3.26
N ASN A 74 115.54 0.23 2.16
CA ASN A 74 114.43 1.10 1.79
C ASN A 74 113.15 0.32 1.46
N SER A 75 113.25 -0.80 0.75
CA SER A 75 112.12 -1.69 0.45
C SER A 75 111.52 -2.30 1.72
N LYS A 76 112.36 -2.78 2.65
CA LYS A 76 111.92 -3.27 3.97
C LYS A 76 111.22 -2.17 4.77
N ARG A 77 111.80 -0.96 4.82
CA ARG A 77 111.18 0.21 5.49
C ARG A 77 109.85 0.58 4.86
N GLN A 78 109.75 0.55 3.53
CA GLN A 78 108.53 0.86 2.80
C GLN A 78 107.46 -0.23 2.98
N ALA A 79 107.83 -1.51 2.96
CA ALA A 79 106.92 -2.62 3.24
C ALA A 79 106.37 -2.54 4.68
N ALA A 80 107.21 -2.21 5.66
CA ALA A 80 106.79 -1.99 7.04
C ALA A 80 105.84 -0.79 7.18
N SER A 81 106.15 0.32 6.49
CA SER A 81 105.30 1.52 6.42
C SER A 81 103.93 1.20 5.79
N ASN A 82 103.93 0.49 4.66
CA ASN A 82 102.73 0.07 3.95
C ASN A 82 101.88 -0.90 4.78
N ALA A 83 102.51 -1.88 5.45
CA ALA A 83 101.81 -2.79 6.36
C ALA A 83 101.19 -2.03 7.56
N SER A 84 101.84 -0.98 8.05
CA SER A 84 101.26 -0.08 9.05
C SER A 84 100.06 0.69 8.49
N ARG A 85 100.16 1.23 7.28
CA ARG A 85 99.07 1.95 6.59
C ARG A 85 97.86 1.06 6.34
N ILE A 86 98.06 -0.16 5.84
CA ILE A 86 97.00 -1.14 5.62
C ILE A 86 96.29 -1.49 6.93
N ARG A 87 97.04 -1.72 8.02
CA ARG A 87 96.45 -1.96 9.35
C ARG A 87 95.62 -0.77 9.84
N LYS A 88 96.08 0.47 9.63
CA LYS A 88 95.31 1.68 9.96
C LYS A 88 94.02 1.75 9.13
N LEU A 89 94.07 1.45 7.84
CA LEU A 89 92.89 1.43 6.97
C LEU A 89 91.85 0.40 7.43
N TYR A 90 92.27 -0.82 7.77
CA TYR A 90 91.34 -1.83 8.31
C TYR A 90 90.71 -1.39 9.63
N LYS A 91 91.47 -0.74 10.52
CA LYS A 91 90.92 -0.17 11.77
C LYS A 91 89.87 0.91 11.49
N ILE A 92 90.15 1.83 10.57
CA ILE A 92 89.21 2.90 10.17
C ILE A 92 87.95 2.29 9.54
N HIS A 93 88.10 1.33 8.63
CA HIS A 93 86.98 0.68 7.98
C HIS A 93 86.11 -0.11 8.96
N ALA A 94 86.71 -0.81 9.93
CA ALA A 94 85.97 -1.47 11.00
C ALA A 94 85.21 -0.46 11.88
N HIS A 95 85.82 0.70 12.18
CA HIS A 95 85.15 1.77 12.91
C HIS A 95 83.96 2.35 12.13
N LEU A 96 84.15 2.62 10.84
CA LEU A 96 83.09 3.12 9.95
C LEU A 96 81.92 2.13 9.85
N ARG A 97 82.20 0.82 9.74
CA ARG A 97 81.16 -0.21 9.76
C ARG A 97 80.37 -0.21 11.07
N LYS A 98 81.05 -0.09 12.22
CA LYS A 98 80.37 0.03 13.52
C LYS A 98 79.48 1.26 13.59
N ARG A 99 80.00 2.43 13.18
CA ARG A 99 79.22 3.68 13.12
C ARG A 99 78.04 3.58 12.17
N PHE A 100 78.19 2.91 11.02
CA PHE A 100 77.09 2.69 10.09
C PHE A 100 75.97 1.85 10.70
N ILE A 101 76.32 0.79 11.44
CA ILE A 101 75.33 -0.03 12.16
C ILE A 101 74.64 0.81 13.25
N GLU A 102 75.40 1.60 14.02
CA GLU A 102 74.85 2.49 15.05
C GLU A 102 73.87 3.51 14.46
N VAL A 103 74.24 4.18 13.36
CA VAL A 103 73.38 5.15 12.68
C VAL A 103 72.14 4.48 12.09
N ASN A 104 72.28 3.31 11.47
CA ASN A 104 71.14 2.59 10.92
C ASN A 104 70.17 2.13 12.02
N ASN A 105 70.69 1.64 13.15
CA ASN A 105 69.86 1.30 14.31
C ASN A 105 69.17 2.55 14.86
N PHE A 106 69.86 3.69 14.96
CA PHE A 106 69.26 4.95 15.38
C PHE A 106 68.14 5.41 14.45
N ILE A 107 68.32 5.30 13.13
CA ILE A 107 67.27 5.64 12.14
C ILE A 107 66.06 4.74 12.33
N LYS A 108 66.27 3.42 12.51
CA LYS A 108 65.17 2.48 12.78
C LYS A 108 64.44 2.81 14.08
N ASP A 109 65.17 3.08 15.16
CA ASP A 109 64.58 3.48 16.45
C ASP A 109 63.77 4.77 16.33
N CYS A 110 64.25 5.74 15.55
CA CYS A 110 63.51 6.97 15.26
C CYS A 110 62.24 6.71 14.44
N GLU A 111 62.31 5.82 13.44
CA GLU A 111 61.16 5.43 12.65
C GLU A 111 60.12 4.69 13.50
N ASP A 112 60.55 3.76 14.36
CA ASP A 112 59.66 3.03 15.26
C ASP A 112 59.02 3.96 16.30
N LYS A 113 59.79 4.88 16.89
CA LYS A 113 59.24 5.91 17.79
C LYS A 113 58.23 6.80 17.07
N ARG A 114 58.51 7.19 15.83
CA ARG A 114 57.57 7.97 15.01
C ARG A 114 56.28 7.17 14.76
N ARG A 115 56.38 5.91 14.34
CA ARG A 115 55.22 5.03 14.14
C ARG A 115 54.38 4.87 15.41
N VAL A 116 55.02 4.72 16.57
CA VAL A 116 54.32 4.62 17.86
C VAL A 116 53.64 5.96 18.20
N ALA A 117 54.31 7.09 17.99
CA ALA A 117 53.72 8.40 18.21
C ALA A 117 52.53 8.64 17.28
N ASP A 118 52.65 8.32 15.99
CA ASP A 118 51.58 8.46 15.00
C ASP A 118 50.37 7.59 15.37
N LYS A 119 50.59 6.35 15.83
CA LYS A 119 49.52 5.47 16.35
C LYS A 119 48.81 6.09 17.55
N LYS A 120 49.57 6.56 18.55
CA LYS A 120 48.98 7.22 19.73
C LYS A 120 48.21 8.48 19.36
N ILE A 121 48.73 9.29 18.44
CA ILE A 121 48.01 10.48 17.95
C ILE A 121 46.71 10.08 17.27
N ALA A 122 46.69 8.99 16.49
CA ALA A 122 45.47 8.50 15.85
C ALA A 122 44.45 7.99 16.88
N GLU A 123 44.89 7.21 17.87
CA GLU A 123 44.06 6.70 18.98
C GLU A 123 43.45 7.85 19.79
N GLU A 124 44.26 8.82 20.21
CA GLU A 124 43.79 10.00 20.95
C GLU A 124 42.83 10.86 20.11
N ARG A 125 43.08 11.02 18.81
CA ARG A 125 42.16 11.74 17.91
C ARG A 125 40.80 11.04 17.79
N ALA A 126 40.80 9.71 17.70
CA ALA A 126 39.57 8.93 17.67
C ALA A 126 38.80 9.09 18.98
N LEU A 127 39.48 8.94 20.12
CA LEU A 127 38.88 9.14 21.44
C LEU A 127 38.32 10.56 21.62
N HIS A 128 39.06 11.58 21.19
CA HIS A 128 38.59 12.97 21.22
C HIS A 128 37.35 13.19 20.36
N ALA A 129 37.25 12.55 19.19
CA ALA A 129 36.07 12.64 18.35
C ALA A 129 34.84 12.01 19.03
N GLU A 130 34.99 10.81 19.61
CA GLU A 130 33.92 10.13 20.35
C GLU A 130 33.47 10.95 21.58
N LEU A 131 34.42 11.47 22.35
CA LEU A 131 34.12 12.30 23.50
C LEU A 131 33.43 13.61 23.09
N ALA A 132 33.86 14.24 22.00
CA ALA A 132 33.21 15.44 21.49
C ALA A 132 31.76 15.17 21.07
N GLU A 133 31.50 14.06 20.38
CA GLU A 133 30.13 13.66 20.01
C GLU A 133 29.27 13.42 21.25
N ASN A 134 29.81 12.74 22.27
CA ASN A 134 29.11 12.49 23.52
C ASN A 134 28.83 13.78 24.29
N ILE A 135 29.79 14.73 24.32
CA ILE A 135 29.59 16.05 24.91
C ILE A 135 28.44 16.79 24.21
N GLU A 136 28.37 16.77 22.88
CA GLU A 136 27.27 17.40 22.14
C GLU A 136 25.93 16.69 22.34
N LYS A 137 25.91 15.36 22.52
CA LYS A 137 24.69 14.63 22.93
C LYS A 137 24.23 15.07 24.31
N PHE A 138 25.13 15.12 25.29
CA PHE A 138 24.77 15.54 26.65
C PHE A 138 24.35 17.00 26.73
N LYS A 139 24.99 17.91 25.98
CA LYS A 139 24.55 19.31 25.88
C LYS A 139 23.13 19.43 25.34
N ARG A 140 22.78 18.67 24.29
CA ARG A 140 21.42 18.62 23.76
C ARG A 140 20.43 18.10 24.79
N ALA A 141 20.75 16.98 25.45
CA ALA A 141 19.90 16.43 26.50
C ALA A 141 19.70 17.40 27.68
N ILE A 142 20.75 18.11 28.10
CA ILE A 142 20.65 19.15 29.14
C ILE A 142 19.75 20.29 28.68
N TRP A 143 19.86 20.70 27.41
CA TRP A 143 19.03 21.76 26.86
C TRP A 143 17.55 21.35 26.79
N GLU A 144 17.25 20.15 26.29
CA GLU A 144 15.90 19.59 26.28
C GLU A 144 15.30 19.47 27.68
N LEU A 145 16.10 18.99 28.66
CA LEU A 145 15.66 18.91 30.05
C LEU A 145 15.46 20.30 30.68
N ALA A 146 16.26 21.29 30.31
CA ALA A 146 16.09 22.66 30.76
C ALA A 146 14.80 23.27 30.20
N GLU A 147 14.54 23.07 28.91
CA GLU A 147 13.29 23.50 28.26
C GLU A 147 12.08 22.83 28.91
N PHE A 148 12.11 21.51 29.08
CA PHE A 148 11.06 20.77 29.78
C PHE A 148 10.85 21.27 31.20
N ARG A 149 11.92 21.61 31.92
CA ARG A 149 11.82 22.18 33.27
C ARG A 149 11.16 23.56 33.26
N GLU A 150 11.48 24.42 32.30
CA GLU A 150 10.81 25.74 32.21
C GLU A 150 9.33 25.58 31.85
N VAL A 151 8.98 24.69 30.92
CA VAL A 151 7.57 24.36 30.61
C VAL A 151 6.86 23.81 31.85
N LEU A 152 7.50 22.93 32.62
CA LEU A 152 6.92 22.39 33.84
C LEU A 152 6.76 23.45 34.93
N LYS A 153 7.67 24.41 35.03
CA LYS A 153 7.50 25.53 35.95
C LYS A 153 6.35 26.44 35.52
N GLU A 154 6.23 26.72 34.23
CA GLU A 154 5.11 27.50 33.69
C GLU A 154 3.79 26.81 34.00
N THR A 155 3.67 25.50 33.75
CA THR A 155 2.45 24.76 34.07
C THR A 155 2.17 24.68 35.57
N VAL A 156 3.19 24.55 36.42
CA VAL A 156 3.03 24.61 37.87
C VAL A 156 2.55 26.00 38.32
N ASN A 157 3.10 27.08 37.77
CA ASN A 157 2.64 28.44 38.07
C ASN A 157 1.20 28.69 37.60
N GLU A 158 0.81 28.12 36.45
CA GLU A 158 -0.59 28.15 35.99
C GLU A 158 -1.52 27.36 36.92
N LEU A 159 -1.00 26.31 37.59
CA LEU A 159 -1.77 25.46 38.48
C LEU A 159 -1.82 25.93 39.95
N GLU A 160 -0.86 26.75 40.38
CA GLU A 160 -0.77 27.39 41.70
C GLU A 160 -2.08 28.07 42.18
N PRO A 161 -2.83 28.83 41.36
CA PRO A 161 -4.10 29.40 41.80
C PRO A 161 -5.15 28.34 42.13
N TYR A 162 -5.18 27.21 41.42
CA TYR A 162 -6.12 26.13 41.73
C TYR A 162 -5.76 25.42 43.03
N GLU A 163 -4.47 25.25 43.32
CA GLU A 163 -4.03 24.71 44.61
C GLU A 163 -4.47 25.62 45.76
N THR A 164 -4.32 26.93 45.61
CA THR A 164 -4.79 27.93 46.59
C THR A 164 -6.30 27.82 46.81
N VAL A 165 -7.08 27.70 45.73
CA VAL A 165 -8.53 27.52 45.83
C VAL A 165 -8.91 26.22 46.53
N ILE A 166 -8.22 25.11 46.25
CA ILE A 166 -8.49 23.83 46.91
C ILE A 166 -8.16 23.91 48.40
N GLN A 167 -7.05 24.56 48.77
CA GLN A 167 -6.71 24.82 50.17
C GLN A 167 -7.79 25.66 50.86
N GLU A 168 -8.26 26.75 50.23
CA GLU A 168 -9.37 27.56 50.76
C GLU A 168 -10.68 26.77 50.91
N VAL A 169 -10.98 25.87 49.98
CA VAL A 169 -12.18 25.03 50.03
C VAL A 169 -12.10 24.02 51.17
N VAL A 170 -10.93 23.43 51.41
CA VAL A 170 -10.70 22.53 52.56
C VAL A 170 -10.80 23.29 53.88
N GLU A 171 -10.28 24.52 53.95
CA GLU A 171 -10.37 25.35 55.16
C GLU A 171 -11.82 25.80 55.48
N LYS A 172 -12.62 26.10 54.45
CA LYS A 172 -14.00 26.58 54.61
C LYS A 172 -15.04 25.46 54.75
N SER A 173 -14.72 24.25 54.30
CA SER A 173 -15.66 23.13 54.25
C SER A 173 -15.29 22.06 55.27
N GLU A 174 -16.16 21.81 56.24
CA GLU A 174 -16.03 20.70 57.21
C GLU A 174 -16.17 19.30 56.57
N ILE A 175 -16.43 19.24 55.26
CA ILE A 175 -16.69 17.99 54.53
C ILE A 175 -15.38 17.28 54.13
N PHE A 176 -14.27 18.01 54.07
CA PHE A 176 -12.96 17.51 53.62
C PHE A 176 -11.92 17.66 54.73
N ASP A 177 -11.30 16.54 55.13
CA ASP A 177 -10.29 16.55 56.19
C ASP A 177 -8.90 16.95 55.67
N SER A 178 -8.65 16.76 54.37
CA SER A 178 -7.37 17.04 53.72
C SER A 178 -7.57 17.36 52.24
N VAL A 179 -6.66 18.14 51.65
CA VAL A 179 -6.55 18.37 50.21
C VAL A 179 -6.52 17.06 49.44
N LYS A 180 -5.89 16.02 49.99
CA LYS A 180 -5.85 14.68 49.40
C LYS A 180 -7.23 14.01 49.39
N ASP A 181 -8.00 14.11 50.46
CA ASP A 181 -9.37 13.55 50.54
C ASP A 181 -10.32 14.28 49.57
N CYS A 182 -10.16 15.59 49.39
CA CYS A 182 -10.88 16.34 48.35
C CYS A 182 -10.55 15.83 46.94
N MET A 183 -9.27 15.62 46.62
CA MET A 183 -8.85 15.09 45.32
C MET A 183 -9.32 13.65 45.10
N ASP A 184 -9.14 12.76 46.08
CA ASP A 184 -9.53 11.35 45.96
C ASP A 184 -11.05 11.20 45.74
N ARG A 185 -11.88 12.05 46.37
CA ARG A 185 -13.34 12.08 46.14
C ARG A 185 -13.70 12.67 44.78
N CYS A 186 -13.01 13.72 44.33
CA CYS A 186 -13.17 14.26 42.99
C CYS A 186 -12.80 13.21 41.92
N ASP A 187 -11.72 12.46 42.11
CA ASP A 187 -11.31 11.38 41.22
C ASP A 187 -12.33 10.24 41.21
N ALA A 188 -12.84 9.84 42.38
CA ALA A 188 -13.91 8.86 42.48
C ALA A 188 -15.20 9.32 41.76
N LEU A 189 -15.56 10.60 41.89
CA LEU A 189 -16.70 11.20 41.18
C LEU A 189 -16.46 11.26 39.67
N MET A 190 -15.26 11.59 39.22
CA MET A 190 -14.90 11.60 37.80
C MET A 190 -14.94 10.19 37.20
N LEU A 191 -14.42 9.19 37.91
CA LEU A 191 -14.52 7.79 37.52
C LEU A 191 -15.97 7.31 37.46
N ALA A 192 -16.78 7.66 38.47
CA ALA A 192 -18.20 7.38 38.47
C ALA A 192 -18.92 8.05 37.29
N GLN A 193 -18.57 9.29 36.97
CA GLN A 193 -19.14 10.02 35.83
C GLN A 193 -18.80 9.34 34.50
N VAL A 194 -17.57 8.86 34.31
CA VAL A 194 -17.16 8.10 33.13
C VAL A 194 -17.96 6.80 33.03
N GLU A 195 -18.12 6.07 34.13
CA GLU A 195 -18.87 4.81 34.15
C GLU A 195 -20.36 5.03 33.89
N ILE A 196 -20.97 6.06 34.48
CA ILE A 196 -22.35 6.47 34.19
C ILE A 196 -22.50 6.81 32.71
N SER A 197 -21.59 7.62 32.16
CA SER A 197 -21.63 8.01 30.73
C SER A 197 -21.53 6.79 29.82
N ARG A 198 -20.69 5.81 30.19
CA ARG A 198 -20.56 4.53 29.46
C ARG A 198 -21.86 3.73 29.49
N LEU A 199 -22.47 3.57 30.67
CA LEU A 199 -23.75 2.89 30.84
C LEU A 199 -24.89 3.60 30.11
N GLU A 200 -24.92 4.94 30.13
CA GLU A 200 -25.88 5.73 29.37
C GLU A 200 -25.76 5.47 27.87
N GLN A 201 -24.55 5.47 27.32
CA GLN A 201 -24.32 5.15 25.90
C GLN A 201 -24.80 3.74 25.55
N GLU A 202 -24.52 2.74 26.39
CA GLU A 202 -25.03 1.38 26.21
C GLU A 202 -26.57 1.35 26.20
N LYS A 203 -27.21 2.05 27.13
CA LYS A 203 -28.68 2.15 27.16
C LYS A 203 -29.27 2.90 25.98
N PHE A 204 -28.61 3.94 25.49
CA PHE A 204 -29.02 4.61 24.26
C PHE A 204 -28.95 3.67 23.06
N MET A 205 -27.88 2.86 22.94
CA MET A 205 -27.77 1.85 21.87
C MET A 205 -28.89 0.80 21.98
N GLU A 206 -29.17 0.26 23.17
CA GLU A 206 -30.28 -0.67 23.39
C GLU A 206 -31.62 -0.06 22.98
N ILE A 207 -31.89 1.20 23.36
CA ILE A 207 -33.12 1.93 23.00
C ILE A 207 -33.21 2.13 21.48
N GLU A 208 -32.12 2.49 20.81
CA GLU A 208 -32.10 2.64 19.36
C GLU A 208 -32.35 1.31 18.65
N GLU A 209 -31.78 0.21 19.13
CA GLU A 209 -32.05 -1.13 18.60
C GLU A 209 -33.51 -1.53 18.79
N MET A 210 -34.08 -1.26 19.97
CA MET A 210 -35.50 -1.47 20.23
C MET A 210 -36.37 -0.62 19.30
N ARG A 211 -36.02 0.65 19.07
CA ARG A 211 -36.72 1.54 18.14
C ARG A 211 -36.63 1.02 16.71
N LYS A 212 -35.44 0.59 16.26
CA LYS A 212 -35.23 -0.02 14.93
C LYS A 212 -36.09 -1.29 14.78
N ARG A 213 -36.15 -2.15 15.81
CA ARG A 213 -37.01 -3.34 15.82
C ARG A 213 -38.49 -2.98 15.76
N MET A 214 -38.94 -2.01 16.56
CA MET A 214 -40.32 -1.54 16.56
C MET A 214 -40.73 -1.03 15.17
N VAL A 215 -39.90 -0.20 14.53
CA VAL A 215 -40.17 0.33 13.19
C VAL A 215 -40.25 -0.79 12.15
N LYS A 216 -39.37 -1.80 12.24
CA LYS A 216 -39.43 -2.98 11.35
C LYS A 216 -40.75 -3.73 11.52
N VAL A 217 -41.14 -4.04 12.76
CA VAL A 217 -42.40 -4.74 13.06
C VAL A 217 -43.61 -3.93 12.62
N THR A 218 -43.61 -2.60 12.82
CA THR A 218 -44.72 -1.75 12.35
C THR A 218 -44.80 -1.69 10.83
N ASN A 219 -43.66 -1.68 10.14
CA ASN A 219 -43.63 -1.70 8.67
C ASN A 219 -44.12 -3.05 8.13
N GLU A 220 -43.66 -4.16 8.72
CA GLU A 220 -44.15 -5.50 8.38
C GLU A 220 -45.66 -5.62 8.60
N ALA A 221 -46.16 -5.17 9.75
CA ALA A 221 -47.60 -5.14 10.04
C ALA A 221 -48.38 -4.23 9.07
N ALA A 222 -47.82 -3.08 8.68
CA ALA A 222 -48.45 -2.21 7.68
C ALA A 222 -48.52 -2.89 6.31
N LEU A 223 -47.47 -3.62 5.92
CA LEU A 223 -47.44 -4.39 4.67
C LEU A 223 -48.43 -5.55 4.69
N THR A 224 -48.55 -6.28 5.81
CA THR A 224 -49.55 -7.36 5.93
C THR A 224 -50.98 -6.82 5.90
N VAL A 225 -51.26 -5.70 6.59
CA VAL A 225 -52.57 -5.03 6.51
C VAL A 225 -52.86 -4.56 5.09
N LEU A 226 -51.87 -4.04 4.36
CA LEU A 226 -52.03 -3.63 2.97
C LEU A 226 -52.32 -4.83 2.06
N GLY A 227 -51.65 -5.97 2.28
CA GLY A 227 -51.94 -7.24 1.61
C GLY A 227 -53.38 -7.69 1.85
N LEU A 228 -53.80 -7.76 3.12
CA LEU A 228 -55.17 -8.14 3.49
C LEU A 228 -56.24 -7.19 2.92
N LYS A 229 -55.95 -5.88 2.82
CA LYS A 229 -56.85 -4.91 2.17
C LYS A 229 -57.00 -5.19 0.68
N ASN A 230 -55.93 -5.58 0.01
CA ASN A 230 -55.97 -5.93 -1.40
C ASN A 230 -56.80 -7.21 -1.61
N ASP A 231 -56.56 -8.25 -0.79
CA ASP A 231 -57.31 -9.50 -0.83
C ASP A 231 -58.80 -9.26 -0.54
N LEU A 232 -59.13 -8.40 0.43
CA LEU A 232 -60.50 -7.99 0.73
C LEU A 232 -61.15 -7.30 -0.48
N ALA A 233 -60.45 -6.37 -1.13
CA ALA A 233 -60.96 -5.70 -2.32
C ALA A 233 -61.19 -6.67 -3.49
N GLU A 234 -60.33 -7.68 -3.65
CA GLU A 234 -60.53 -8.75 -4.63
C GLU A 234 -61.76 -9.60 -4.31
N LEU A 235 -61.94 -9.97 -3.04
CA LEU A 235 -63.10 -10.71 -2.57
C LEU A 235 -64.40 -9.92 -2.74
N GLU A 236 -64.42 -8.62 -2.43
CA GLU A 236 -65.58 -7.76 -2.63
C GLU A 236 -65.94 -7.63 -4.12
N ARG A 237 -64.94 -7.53 -5.01
CA ARG A 237 -65.18 -7.53 -6.46
C ARG A 237 -65.78 -8.84 -6.93
N SER A 238 -65.25 -9.98 -6.49
CA SER A 238 -65.76 -11.30 -6.88
C SER A 238 -67.18 -11.52 -6.33
N TYR A 239 -67.44 -11.12 -5.08
CA TYR A 239 -68.78 -11.15 -4.49
C TYR A 239 -69.78 -10.28 -5.26
N ASN A 240 -69.42 -9.03 -5.55
CA ASN A 240 -70.30 -8.13 -6.31
C ASN A 240 -70.61 -8.66 -7.71
N LYS A 241 -69.61 -9.27 -8.37
CA LYS A 241 -69.80 -9.94 -9.66
C LYS A 241 -70.79 -11.09 -9.54
N ALA A 242 -70.56 -12.03 -8.62
CA ALA A 242 -71.46 -13.16 -8.39
C ALA A 242 -72.88 -12.71 -8.01
N ARG A 243 -73.01 -11.67 -7.17
CA ARG A 243 -74.30 -11.08 -6.81
C ARG A 243 -75.03 -10.48 -8.01
N SER A 244 -74.31 -9.78 -8.88
CA SER A 244 -74.88 -9.20 -10.10
C SER A 244 -75.38 -10.29 -11.08
N GLU A 245 -74.62 -11.38 -11.19
CA GLU A 245 -75.01 -12.56 -12.00
C GLU A 245 -76.23 -13.25 -11.39
N CYS A 246 -76.28 -13.43 -10.07
CA CYS A 246 -77.44 -13.99 -9.38
C CYS A 246 -78.71 -13.15 -9.63
N LEU A 247 -78.64 -11.82 -9.44
CA LEU A 247 -79.76 -10.92 -9.71
C LEU A 247 -80.22 -10.96 -11.17
N HIS A 248 -79.28 -11.13 -12.11
CA HIS A 248 -79.61 -11.29 -13.53
C HIS A 248 -80.42 -12.57 -13.76
N TRP A 249 -79.97 -13.70 -13.22
CA TRP A 249 -80.67 -14.98 -13.32
C TRP A 249 -82.01 -14.99 -12.58
N GLU A 250 -82.09 -14.36 -11.41
CA GLU A 250 -83.35 -14.17 -10.67
C GLU A 250 -84.36 -13.38 -11.49
N ARG A 251 -83.92 -12.31 -12.17
CA ARG A 251 -84.79 -11.53 -13.07
C ARG A 251 -85.28 -12.37 -14.24
N ILE A 252 -84.40 -13.13 -14.88
CA ILE A 252 -84.79 -14.04 -15.98
C ILE A 252 -85.80 -15.06 -15.47
N LEU A 253 -85.56 -15.65 -14.30
CA LEU A 253 -86.45 -16.63 -13.68
C LEU A 253 -87.81 -16.03 -13.31
N ALA A 254 -87.84 -14.83 -12.74
CA ALA A 254 -89.08 -14.11 -12.43
C ALA A 254 -89.88 -13.83 -13.71
N ASN A 255 -89.24 -13.30 -14.76
CA ASN A 255 -89.87 -13.08 -16.05
C ASN A 255 -90.42 -14.37 -16.66
N ALA A 256 -89.68 -15.48 -16.55
CA ALA A 256 -90.13 -16.78 -17.02
C ALA A 256 -91.34 -17.29 -16.21
N LYS A 257 -91.32 -17.14 -14.88
CA LYS A 257 -92.47 -17.47 -14.01
C LYS A 257 -93.70 -16.64 -14.35
N ASP A 258 -93.55 -15.33 -14.56
CA ASP A 258 -94.65 -14.45 -14.95
C ASP A 258 -95.21 -14.81 -16.33
N CYS A 259 -94.34 -15.14 -17.28
CA CYS A 259 -94.76 -15.63 -18.60
C CYS A 259 -95.54 -16.95 -18.51
N VAL A 260 -95.08 -17.89 -17.68
CA VAL A 260 -95.80 -19.14 -17.43
C VAL A 260 -97.15 -18.86 -16.76
N ALA A 261 -97.18 -18.06 -15.70
CA ALA A 261 -98.41 -17.74 -14.97
C ALA A 261 -99.44 -17.00 -15.85
N THR A 262 -99.00 -16.06 -16.69
CA THR A 262 -99.88 -15.36 -17.64
C THR A 262 -100.39 -16.29 -18.74
N ASN A 263 -99.55 -17.19 -19.25
CA ASN A 263 -99.99 -18.21 -20.21
C ASN A 263 -101.01 -19.17 -19.60
N GLU A 264 -100.78 -19.67 -18.38
CA GLU A 264 -101.74 -20.53 -17.67
C GLU A 264 -103.06 -19.79 -17.42
N LEU A 265 -103.02 -18.54 -16.96
CA LEU A 265 -104.22 -17.72 -16.78
C LEU A 265 -104.97 -17.50 -18.10
N ASN A 266 -104.26 -17.25 -19.20
CA ASN A 266 -104.87 -17.10 -20.52
C ASN A 266 -105.49 -18.41 -21.02
N LYS A 267 -104.85 -19.56 -20.76
CA LYS A 267 -105.45 -20.88 -21.03
C LYS A 267 -106.73 -21.05 -20.24
N ASP A 268 -106.71 -20.81 -18.92
CA ASP A 268 -107.91 -20.93 -18.07
C ASP A 268 -109.04 -20.01 -18.52
N ARG A 269 -108.73 -18.74 -18.87
CA ARG A 269 -109.72 -17.79 -19.41
C ARG A 269 -110.28 -18.25 -20.75
N ALA A 270 -109.47 -18.80 -21.64
CA ALA A 270 -109.93 -19.34 -22.91
C ALA A 270 -110.86 -20.54 -22.68
N LEU A 271 -110.51 -21.45 -21.76
CA LEU A 271 -111.36 -22.57 -21.37
C LEU A 271 -112.69 -22.12 -20.77
N ASP A 272 -112.69 -21.12 -19.90
CA ASP A 272 -113.92 -20.56 -19.33
C ASP A 272 -114.76 -19.85 -20.39
N GLY A 273 -114.16 -19.12 -21.31
CA GLY A 273 -114.85 -18.50 -22.45
C GLY A 273 -115.54 -19.54 -23.34
N ILE A 274 -114.87 -20.65 -23.68
CA ILE A 274 -115.47 -21.77 -24.42
C ILE A 274 -116.68 -22.30 -23.65
N ARG A 275 -116.51 -22.55 -22.35
CA ARG A 275 -117.57 -23.12 -21.50
C ARG A 275 -118.77 -22.20 -21.36
N ASP A 276 -118.56 -20.89 -21.25
CA ASP A 276 -119.63 -19.90 -21.15
C ASP A 276 -120.42 -19.81 -22.46
N ILE A 277 -119.75 -19.85 -23.61
CA ILE A 277 -120.42 -19.92 -24.92
C ILE A 277 -121.25 -21.21 -25.01
N TYR A 278 -120.69 -22.36 -24.63
CA TYR A 278 -121.41 -23.63 -24.59
C TYR A 278 -122.67 -23.55 -23.73
N ARG A 279 -122.55 -23.00 -22.51
CA ARG A 279 -123.68 -22.80 -21.58
C ARG A 279 -124.73 -21.84 -22.15
N MET A 280 -124.32 -20.74 -22.79
CA MET A 280 -125.26 -19.80 -23.40
C MET A 280 -126.08 -20.46 -24.52
N LEU A 281 -125.44 -21.24 -25.38
CA LEU A 281 -126.10 -21.98 -26.46
C LEU A 281 -127.05 -23.05 -25.91
N ARG A 282 -126.63 -23.77 -24.86
CA ARG A 282 -127.48 -24.75 -24.16
C ARG A 282 -128.70 -24.12 -23.47
N ARG A 283 -128.50 -22.98 -22.80
CA ARG A 283 -129.60 -22.20 -22.19
C ARG A 283 -130.60 -21.72 -23.23
N ARG A 284 -130.14 -21.32 -24.43
CA ARG A 284 -131.03 -20.97 -25.55
C ARG A 284 -131.92 -22.15 -25.97
N GLN A 285 -131.40 -23.37 -25.91
CA GLN A 285 -132.16 -24.60 -26.19
C GLN A 285 -133.01 -25.08 -25.00
N GLY A 286 -132.95 -24.41 -23.84
CA GLY A 286 -133.69 -24.81 -22.64
C GLY A 286 -133.21 -26.11 -21.99
N ARG A 287 -131.96 -26.54 -22.25
CA ARG A 287 -131.38 -27.79 -21.72
C ARG A 287 -130.21 -27.49 -20.80
N ASP A 288 -130.04 -28.31 -19.77
CA ASP A 288 -128.91 -28.17 -18.85
C ASP A 288 -127.57 -28.59 -19.48
N PRO A 289 -126.43 -28.02 -19.02
CA PRO A 289 -125.11 -28.35 -19.54
C PRO A 289 -124.73 -29.79 -19.17
N LEU A 290 -124.37 -30.61 -20.18
CA LEU A 290 -124.08 -32.04 -19.98
C LEU A 290 -122.58 -32.37 -19.80
N PHE A 291 -121.68 -31.52 -20.32
CA PHE A 291 -120.25 -31.80 -20.38
C PHE A 291 -119.47 -31.12 -19.24
N GLN A 292 -118.37 -31.76 -18.83
CA GLN A 292 -117.49 -31.25 -17.79
C GLN A 292 -116.37 -30.37 -18.38
N ARG A 293 -115.80 -29.47 -17.56
CA ARG A 293 -114.81 -28.45 -17.97
C ARG A 293 -113.58 -29.00 -18.70
N HIS A 294 -113.24 -30.28 -18.51
CA HIS A 294 -112.07 -30.91 -19.13
C HIS A 294 -112.37 -31.55 -20.51
N GLU A 295 -113.63 -31.67 -20.92
CA GLU A 295 -114.04 -32.22 -22.23
C GLU A 295 -114.22 -31.12 -23.28
N VAL A 296 -113.20 -30.27 -23.42
CA VAL A 296 -113.22 -29.04 -24.23
C VAL A 296 -113.51 -29.31 -25.70
N GLU A 297 -112.98 -30.41 -26.24
CA GLU A 297 -113.18 -30.80 -27.64
C GLU A 297 -114.66 -31.05 -27.96
N LYS A 298 -115.38 -31.76 -27.07
CA LYS A 298 -116.81 -32.04 -27.22
C LYS A 298 -117.66 -30.79 -27.04
N GLU A 299 -117.27 -29.88 -26.14
CA GLU A 299 -117.92 -28.58 -25.99
C GLU A 299 -117.76 -27.72 -27.25
N LEU A 300 -116.56 -27.69 -27.85
CA LEU A 300 -116.28 -26.98 -29.09
C LEU A 300 -117.03 -27.55 -30.30
N ASP A 301 -117.08 -28.88 -30.46
CA ASP A 301 -117.83 -29.52 -31.54
C ASP A 301 -119.32 -29.17 -31.46
N PHE A 302 -119.91 -29.20 -30.26
CA PHE A 302 -121.30 -28.77 -30.06
C PHE A 302 -121.51 -27.29 -30.36
N ILE A 303 -120.60 -26.41 -29.91
CA ILE A 303 -120.66 -24.98 -30.21
C ILE A 303 -120.63 -24.76 -31.73
N LYS A 304 -119.75 -25.47 -32.43
CA LYS A 304 -119.60 -25.38 -33.89
C LYS A 304 -120.90 -25.77 -34.59
N ASP A 305 -121.44 -26.95 -34.29
CA ASP A 305 -122.67 -27.46 -34.92
C ASP A 305 -123.85 -26.52 -34.68
N GLU A 306 -124.00 -26.00 -33.46
CA GLU A 306 -125.10 -25.09 -33.13
C GLU A 306 -124.94 -23.72 -33.78
N ILE A 307 -123.71 -23.18 -33.88
CA ILE A 307 -123.45 -21.93 -34.60
C ILE A 307 -123.73 -22.11 -36.10
N GLU A 308 -123.37 -23.25 -36.69
CA GLU A 308 -123.68 -23.56 -38.08
C GLU A 308 -125.20 -23.60 -38.31
N LEU A 309 -125.95 -24.27 -37.43
CA LEU A 309 -127.42 -24.29 -37.46
C LEU A 309 -128.02 -22.89 -37.28
N LEU A 310 -127.51 -22.08 -36.35
CA LEU A 310 -127.93 -20.69 -36.17
C LEU A 310 -127.67 -19.83 -37.42
N LYS A 311 -126.52 -20.01 -38.08
CA LYS A 311 -126.21 -19.33 -39.34
C LYS A 311 -127.19 -19.72 -40.43
N GLU A 312 -127.58 -20.98 -40.51
CA GLU A 312 -128.59 -21.46 -41.46
C GLU A 312 -129.97 -20.86 -41.16
N VAL A 313 -130.40 -20.85 -39.91
CA VAL A 313 -131.68 -20.22 -39.49
C VAL A 313 -131.69 -18.72 -39.80
N VAL A 314 -130.60 -17.99 -39.53
CA VAL A 314 -130.50 -16.57 -39.87
C VAL A 314 -130.56 -16.35 -41.38
N LYS A 315 -129.92 -17.22 -42.19
CA LYS A 315 -130.03 -17.17 -43.65
C LYS A 315 -131.48 -17.35 -44.10
N GLU A 316 -132.23 -18.29 -43.51
CA GLU A 316 -133.66 -18.50 -43.82
C GLU A 316 -134.56 -17.35 -43.34
N CYS A 317 -134.31 -16.78 -42.16
CA CYS A 317 -135.01 -15.59 -41.66
C CYS A 317 -134.77 -14.35 -42.55
N ASN A 318 -133.56 -14.20 -43.10
CA ASN A 318 -133.25 -13.12 -44.02
C ASN A 318 -133.92 -13.32 -45.39
N LYS A 319 -134.03 -14.56 -45.87
CA LYS A 319 -134.81 -14.90 -47.08
C LYS A 319 -136.30 -14.57 -46.91
N THR A 320 -136.89 -14.86 -45.74
CA THR A 320 -138.30 -14.56 -45.45
C THR A 320 -138.57 -13.08 -45.24
N ARG A 321 -137.68 -12.32 -44.58
CA ARG A 321 -137.78 -10.85 -44.45
C ARG A 321 -137.71 -10.10 -45.79
N ALA A 322 -137.05 -10.66 -46.79
CA ALA A 322 -137.05 -10.11 -48.15
C ALA A 322 -138.42 -10.29 -48.86
N GLY A 323 -139.24 -11.26 -48.45
CA GLY A 323 -140.57 -11.52 -49.01
C GLY A 323 -141.70 -10.61 -48.49
N THR A 324 -141.62 -10.14 -47.25
CA THR A 324 -142.72 -9.40 -46.59
C THR A 324 -142.78 -7.90 -46.93
N LYS A 325 -141.75 -7.32 -47.59
CA LYS A 325 -141.72 -5.90 -47.95
C LYS A 325 -142.58 -5.50 -49.18
N ARG A 326 -143.27 -6.44 -49.85
CA ARG A 326 -144.09 -6.13 -51.05
C ARG A 326 -145.60 -5.91 -50.82
N GLY A 327 -146.14 -6.13 -49.62
CA GLY A 327 -147.60 -6.23 -49.41
C GLY A 327 -148.33 -5.06 -48.73
N TYR A 328 -147.67 -3.95 -48.35
CA TYR A 328 -148.25 -2.98 -47.40
C TYR A 328 -148.31 -1.50 -47.89
N VAL A 329 -148.08 -1.21 -49.18
CA VAL A 329 -147.93 0.18 -49.67
C VAL A 329 -149.22 0.80 -50.25
N GLU A 330 -150.31 0.05 -50.52
CA GLU A 330 -151.37 0.55 -51.43
C GLU A 330 -152.72 0.94 -50.80
N LYS A 331 -152.87 1.14 -49.47
CA LYS A 331 -154.19 1.43 -48.85
C LYS A 331 -154.29 2.61 -47.88
N VAL A 332 -153.36 3.58 -47.91
CA VAL A 332 -153.45 4.79 -47.06
C VAL A 332 -153.17 6.05 -47.88
N GLU A 333 -154.01 6.35 -48.87
CA GLU A 333 -154.07 7.66 -49.54
C GLU A 333 -155.47 7.81 -50.14
N ASP A 334 -156.42 8.32 -49.35
CA ASP A 334 -157.63 9.05 -49.78
C ASP A 334 -158.51 9.38 -48.55
N ARG A 335 -158.06 10.37 -47.76
CA ARG A 335 -158.88 11.24 -46.90
C ARG A 335 -158.04 12.36 -46.28
N CYS A 336 -157.66 13.34 -47.11
CA CYS A 336 -157.59 14.79 -46.85
C CYS A 336 -157.20 15.49 -48.14
#